data_AF-A0A368GYB3-F1
#
_entry.id   AF-A0A368GYB3-F1
#
_cell.length_a   1.000
_cell.length_b   1.000
_cell.length_c   1.000
_cell.angle_alpha   90.00
_cell.angle_beta   90.00
_cell.angle_gamma   90.00
#
_symmetry.space_group_name_H-M   'P 1'
#
loop_
_entity.id
_entity.type
_entity.pdbx_description
1 polymer ?
#
loop_
_entity_poly.entity_id
_entity_poly.type
_entity_poly.pdbx_seq_one_letter_code
_entity_poly.pdbx_strand_id
1 'polypeptide(L)'
;MTLANEKTQQLCYAWFPRRSLLCMADDARYEWKHAILAHHIRGRRIALTMREPSLEFQEGGELYEKFGKKLIALSSVRVPLRKAVS
;
A
#
# COMPACT_ATOMS: atom_id res chain seq x y z
N MET A 1 -8.65 8.47 -6.52
CA MET A 1 -7.18 8.36 -6.65
C MET A 1 -6.84 8.75 -8.06
N THR A 2 -5.69 9.39 -8.22
CA THR A 2 -5.15 9.76 -9.52
C THR A 2 -4.03 8.80 -9.85
N LEU A 3 -4.04 8.28 -11.08
CA LEU A 3 -3.03 7.40 -11.65
C LEU A 3 -2.44 8.13 -12.86
N ALA A 4 -1.13 8.32 -12.89
CA ALA A 4 -0.42 8.98 -13.99
C ALA A 4 0.64 8.05 -14.57
N ASN A 5 0.65 7.92 -15.90
CA ASN A 5 1.72 7.28 -16.65
C ASN A 5 2.39 8.32 -17.53
N GLU A 6 3.62 8.70 -17.16
CA GLU A 6 4.37 9.73 -17.86
C GLU A 6 4.91 9.24 -19.21
N LYS A 7 5.18 7.93 -19.36
CA LYS A 7 5.66 7.35 -20.62
C LYS A 7 4.58 7.42 -21.70
N THR A 8 3.33 7.08 -21.34
CA THR A 8 2.20 7.08 -22.28
C THR A 8 1.41 8.39 -22.29
N GLN A 9 1.80 9.37 -21.46
CA GLN A 9 1.10 10.65 -21.29
C GLN A 9 -0.38 10.46 -20.90
N GLN A 10 -0.65 9.48 -20.03
CA GLN A 10 -2.00 9.14 -19.62
C GLN A 10 -2.28 9.56 -18.18
N LEU A 11 -3.51 10.03 -17.96
CA LEU A 11 -4.06 10.38 -16.66
C LEU A 11 -5.38 9.67 -16.45
N CYS A 12 -5.50 8.93 -15.35
CA CYS A 12 -6.69 8.18 -14.98
C CYS A 12 -7.15 8.56 -13.57
N TYR A 13 -8.46 8.76 -13.41
CA TYR A 13 -9.09 8.96 -12.12
C TYR A 13 -9.91 7.73 -11.73
N ALA A 14 -9.54 7.10 -10.62
CA ALA A 14 -10.25 5.96 -10.08
C ALA A 14 -11.00 6.35 -8.79
N TRP A 15 -12.32 6.16 -8.78
CA TRP A 15 -13.15 6.38 -7.59
C TRP A 15 -13.14 5.15 -6.68
N PHE A 16 -12.92 5.37 -5.38
CA PHE A 16 -12.88 4.32 -4.37
C PHE A 16 -13.94 4.56 -3.30
N PRO A 17 -15.12 3.91 -3.38
CA PRO A 17 -16.13 4.01 -2.35
C PRO A 17 -15.63 3.44 -1.01
N ARG A 18 -16.39 3.69 0.06
CA ARG A 18 -16.05 3.13 1.39
C ARG A 18 -16.04 1.61 1.32
N ARG A 19 -15.05 0.98 1.98
CA ARG A 19 -14.85 -0.49 2.03
C ARG A 19 -14.53 -1.13 0.66
N SER A 20 -14.00 -0.37 -0.29
CA SER A 20 -13.41 -0.93 -1.51
C SER A 20 -12.00 -1.47 -1.26
N LEU A 21 -11.63 -2.53 -1.95
CA LEU A 21 -10.24 -3.00 -2.07
C LEU A 21 -9.66 -2.54 -3.41
N LEU A 22 -8.41 -2.06 -3.39
CA LEU A 22 -7.62 -1.79 -4.57
C LEU A 22 -6.45 -2.77 -4.60
N CYS A 23 -6.38 -3.58 -5.65
CA CYS A 23 -5.22 -4.43 -5.93
C CYS A 23 -4.41 -3.80 -7.07
N MET A 24 -3.11 -3.63 -6.86
CA MET A 24 -2.19 -3.11 -7.88
C MET A 24 -1.05 -4.11 -8.05
N ALA A 25 -0.90 -4.64 -9.26
CA ALA A 25 0.15 -5.54 -9.67
C ALA A 25 0.80 -5.04 -10.97
N ASP A 26 2.01 -5.51 -11.24
CA ASP A 26 2.74 -5.28 -12.49
C ASP A 26 2.76 -3.81 -12.92
N ASP A 27 2.44 -3.52 -14.18
CA ASP A 27 2.48 -2.17 -14.74
C ASP A 27 1.73 -1.16 -13.86
N ALA A 28 0.55 -1.51 -13.37
CA ALA A 28 -0.24 -0.62 -12.52
C ALA A 28 0.52 -0.23 -11.23
N ARG A 29 1.39 -1.09 -10.71
CA ARG A 29 2.22 -0.83 -9.52
C ARG A 29 3.53 -0.14 -9.86
N TYR A 30 4.20 -0.54 -10.93
CA TYR A 30 5.58 -0.16 -11.21
C TYR A 30 5.71 0.98 -12.22
N GLU A 31 4.82 1.04 -13.21
CA GLU A 31 4.85 2.04 -14.29
C GLU A 31 3.96 3.26 -13.98
N TRP A 32 2.91 3.07 -13.19
CA TRP A 32 1.96 4.12 -12.86
C TRP A 32 2.24 4.75 -11.49
N LYS A 33 2.31 6.08 -11.47
CA LYS A 33 2.34 6.85 -10.22
C LYS A 33 0.93 7.01 -9.69
N HIS A 34 0.72 6.78 -8.39
CA HIS A 34 -0.58 6.94 -7.74
C HIS A 34 -0.54 8.04 -6.67
N ALA A 35 -1.57 8.88 -6.63
CA ALA A 35 -1.68 9.96 -5.66
C ALA A 35 -3.15 10.26 -5.26
N ILE A 36 -3.31 10.95 -4.13
CA ILE A 36 -4.56 11.61 -3.75
C ILE A 36 -4.32 13.12 -3.82
N LEU A 37 -4.81 13.76 -4.89
CA LEU A 37 -4.71 15.23 -5.01
C LEU A 37 -5.54 15.93 -3.94
N ALA A 38 -5.09 17.10 -3.47
CA ALA A 38 -5.72 17.82 -2.37
C ALA A 38 -7.22 18.11 -2.58
N HIS A 39 -7.62 18.47 -3.80
CA HIS A 39 -9.02 18.73 -4.15
C HIS A 39 -9.92 17.47 -4.13
N HIS A 40 -9.35 16.26 -4.06
CA HIS A 40 -10.12 15.03 -3.87
C HIS A 40 -10.46 14.74 -2.41
N ILE A 41 -9.88 15.47 -1.45
CA ILE A 41 -10.10 15.26 -0.02
C ILE A 41 -11.42 15.93 0.38
N ARG A 42 -12.45 15.11 0.64
CA ARG A 42 -13.80 15.57 1.05
C ARG A 42 -14.08 15.42 2.55
N GLY A 43 -13.14 14.84 3.29
CA GLY A 43 -13.28 14.52 4.70
C GLY A 43 -12.29 13.44 5.12
N ARG A 44 -12.39 12.98 6.38
CA ARG A 44 -11.49 11.94 6.91
C ARG A 44 -11.75 10.60 6.22
N ARG A 45 -10.72 10.03 5.59
CA ARG A 45 -10.68 8.67 5.06
C ARG A 45 -9.44 7.97 5.58
N ILE A 46 -9.61 6.78 6.15
CA ILE A 46 -8.50 5.92 6.57
C ILE A 46 -8.38 4.81 5.54
N ALA A 47 -7.16 4.57 5.06
CA ALA A 47 -6.84 3.44 4.18
C ALA A 47 -5.81 2.55 4.88
N LEU A 48 -5.96 1.24 4.70
CA LEU A 48 -4.97 0.25 5.09
C LEU A 48 -4.30 -0.26 3.82
N THR A 49 -2.98 -0.15 3.75
CA THR A 49 -2.19 -0.67 2.62
C THR A 49 -1.42 -1.88 3.11
N MET A 50 -1.62 -3.03 2.45
CA MET A 50 -0.92 -4.28 2.75
C MET A 50 -0.03 -4.63 1.58
N ARG A 51 1.22 -5.02 1.87
CA ARG A 51 2.22 -5.45 0.88
C ARG A 51 3.17 -6.44 1.54
N GLU A 52 3.69 -7.35 0.74
CA GLU A 52 4.85 -8.14 1.11
C GLU A 52 6.11 -7.26 1.08
N PRO A 53 7.11 -7.53 1.94
CA PRO A 53 8.42 -6.89 1.85
C PRO A 53 9.04 -7.11 0.46
N SER A 54 9.81 -6.15 -0.06
CA SER A 54 10.58 -6.37 -1.29
C SER A 54 11.62 -7.47 -1.11
N LEU A 55 12.09 -8.05 -2.23
CA LEU A 55 13.06 -9.15 -2.24
C LEU A 55 14.31 -8.87 -1.39
N GLU A 56 14.77 -7.62 -1.34
CA GLU A 56 15.90 -7.18 -0.53
C GLU A 56 15.71 -7.46 0.97
N PHE A 57 14.47 -7.46 1.45
CA PHE A 57 14.10 -7.70 2.85
C PHE A 57 13.62 -9.15 3.09
N GLN A 58 13.57 -9.99 2.07
CA GLN A 58 13.23 -11.40 2.19
C GLN A 58 14.49 -12.26 2.38
N GLU A 59 14.34 -13.52 2.76
CA GLU A 59 15.48 -14.42 2.98
C GLU A 59 16.39 -14.50 1.74
N GLY A 60 17.70 -14.35 1.95
CA GLY A 60 18.69 -14.23 0.87
C GLY A 60 18.87 -12.81 0.30
N GLY A 61 18.02 -11.85 0.65
CA GLY A 61 18.17 -10.44 0.28
C GLY A 61 19.22 -9.70 1.10
N GLU A 62 19.85 -8.68 0.50
CA GLU A 62 20.94 -7.92 1.13
C GLU A 62 20.56 -7.26 2.46
N LEU A 63 19.29 -6.89 2.65
CA LEU A 63 18.77 -6.23 3.85
C LEU A 63 18.10 -7.21 4.82
N TYR A 64 18.09 -8.50 4.51
CA TYR A 64 17.37 -9.50 5.30
C TYR A 64 17.86 -9.59 6.74
N GLU A 65 19.14 -9.89 6.95
CA GLU A 65 19.71 -10.08 8.29
C GLU A 65 19.68 -8.78 9.09
N LYS A 66 19.83 -7.64 8.42
CA LYS A 66 19.85 -6.33 9.08
C LYS A 66 18.46 -5.86 9.50
N PHE A 67 17.44 -6.06 8.67
CA PHE A 67 16.10 -5.49 8.86
C PHE A 67 14.99 -6.48 8.57
N GLY A 68 15.08 -7.22 7.46
CA GLY A 68 14.02 -8.08 6.93
C GLY A 68 13.51 -9.11 7.94
N LYS A 69 14.42 -9.87 8.57
CA LYS A 69 14.10 -10.91 9.55
C LYS A 69 13.23 -10.39 10.71
N LYS A 70 13.57 -9.22 11.25
CA LYS A 70 12.81 -8.58 12.34
C LYS A 70 11.48 -8.02 11.85
N LEU A 71 11.43 -7.42 10.66
CA LEU A 71 10.20 -6.89 10.08
C LEU A 71 9.16 -8.00 9.85
N ILE A 72 9.59 -9.14 9.32
CA ILE A 72 8.73 -10.31 9.06
C ILE A 72 8.25 -10.93 10.39
N ALA A 73 9.13 -11.02 11.39
CA ALA A 73 8.71 -11.49 12.71
C ALA A 73 7.64 -10.58 13.34
N LEU A 74 7.81 -9.25 13.23
CA LEU A 74 6.84 -8.27 13.74
C LEU A 74 5.51 -8.28 12.98
N SER A 75 5.53 -8.48 11.65
CA SER A 75 4.30 -8.52 10.85
C SER A 75 3.41 -9.72 11.18
N SER A 76 4.00 -10.78 11.75
CA SER A 76 3.28 -11.97 12.21
C SER A 76 2.61 -11.78 13.58
N VAL A 77 2.89 -10.67 14.29
CA VAL A 77 2.28 -10.36 15.58
C VAL A 77 0.86 -9.86 15.37
N ARG A 78 -0.13 -10.61 15.86
CA ARG A 78 -1.52 -10.16 15.88
C ARG A 78 -1.67 -9.01 16.87
N VAL A 79 -2.07 -7.83 16.37
CA VAL A 79 -2.45 -6.72 17.24
C VAL A 79 -3.70 -7.13 18.02
N PRO A 80 -3.68 -7.11 19.37
CA PRO A 80 -4.87 -7.42 20.15
C PRO A 80 -5.94 -6.39 19.84
N LEU A 81 -7.10 -6.86 19.37
CA LEU A 81 -8.27 -6.00 19.28
C LEU A 81 -8.66 -5.66 20.71
N ARG A 82 -8.59 -4.37 21.10
CA ARG A 82 -9.28 -3.93 22.32
C ARG A 82 -10.73 -4.39 22.20
N LYS A 83 -11.25 -5.07 23.23
CA LYS A 83 -12.70 -5.31 23.33
C LYS A 83 -13.36 -3.95 23.12
N ALA A 84 -14.22 -3.86 22.10
CA ALA A 84 -15.10 -2.72 21.98
C ALA A 84 -15.87 -2.66 23.30
N VAL A 85 -15.71 -1.56 24.04
CA VAL A 85 -16.61 -1.29 25.16
C VAL A 85 -17.94 -0.97 24.47
N SER A 86 -18.86 -1.94 24.53
CA SER A 86 -20.26 -1.78 24.13
C SER A 86 -20.95 -0.78 25.03
#